data_AF-A0AA96QL27-F1
#
_entry.id   AF-A0AA96QL27-F1
#
_cell.length_a   1.000
_cell.length_b   1.000
_cell.length_c   1.000
_cell.angle_alpha   90.00
_cell.angle_beta   90.00
_cell.angle_gamma   90.00
#
_symmetry.space_group_name_H-M   'P 1'
#
loop_
_entity.id
_entity.type
_entity.pdbx_description
1 polymer ?
#
loop_
_entity_poly.entity_id
_entity_poly.type
_entity_poly.pdbx_seq_one_letter_code
_entity_poly.pdbx_strand_id
1 'polypeptide(L)'
;MRSQPMDLLQRSSTTLLPDADHDPIAVLADAVDAAIADLGDTPASGTGAGAAVDAMLMRFTAAMSPVRARIAELTAAEPGGQLVVVIGYLSNAFTQASEGNVRATRAALIAASVALLRLTGDGHSAGGLDVPYWRF
;
A
#
# COMPACT_ATOMS: atom_id res chain seq x y z
N MET A 1 28.69 5.09 -58.73
CA MET A 1 28.47 5.82 -57.46
C MET A 1 27.34 5.08 -56.73
N ARG A 2 27.71 4.17 -55.84
CA ARG A 2 27.70 4.28 -54.37
C ARG A 2 26.29 4.27 -53.76
N SER A 3 26.07 3.20 -53.01
CA SER A 3 24.94 2.86 -52.14
C SER A 3 24.51 3.98 -51.19
N GLN A 4 23.21 4.02 -50.86
CA GLN A 4 22.70 4.07 -49.48
C GLN A 4 21.15 4.01 -49.45
N PRO A 5 20.55 2.93 -48.94
CA PRO A 5 19.28 2.99 -48.24
C PRO A 5 19.58 3.21 -46.74
N MET A 6 19.12 4.32 -46.17
CA MET A 6 19.16 4.56 -44.72
C MET A 6 17.83 5.18 -44.27
N ASP A 7 16.77 4.40 -44.42
CA ASP A 7 15.55 4.56 -43.60
C ASP A 7 15.83 3.90 -42.24
N LEU A 8 16.61 4.60 -41.42
CA LEU A 8 17.03 4.17 -40.08
C LEU A 8 16.89 5.36 -39.13
N LEU A 9 15.68 5.53 -38.61
CA LEU A 9 15.30 6.21 -37.36
C LEU A 9 13.78 5.96 -37.23
N GLN A 10 13.31 4.81 -36.78
CA GLN A 10 13.61 4.25 -35.47
C GLN A 10 13.69 5.33 -34.39
N ARG A 11 12.61 6.10 -34.24
CA ARG A 11 12.15 6.50 -32.91
C ARG A 11 10.79 5.90 -32.69
N SER A 12 10.84 4.66 -32.24
CA SER A 12 9.97 4.11 -31.21
C SER A 12 9.03 5.14 -30.59
N SER A 13 7.87 5.36 -31.19
CA SER A 13 6.69 5.77 -30.45
C SER A 13 6.15 4.53 -29.73
N THR A 14 7.03 3.88 -28.98
CA THR A 14 6.60 3.01 -27.89
C THR A 14 6.14 3.97 -26.83
N THR A 15 4.84 4.22 -26.87
CA THR A 15 3.98 4.58 -25.76
C THR A 15 4.74 4.57 -24.43
N LEU A 16 5.16 5.74 -23.96
CA LEU A 16 5.43 5.94 -22.53
C LEU A 16 4.06 5.93 -21.85
N LEU A 17 3.45 4.74 -21.75
CA LEU A 17 2.51 4.46 -20.69
C LEU A 17 3.33 4.65 -19.40
N PRO A 18 2.94 5.56 -18.50
CA PRO A 18 3.57 5.62 -17.19
C PRO A 18 3.40 4.23 -16.56
N ASP A 19 4.53 3.66 -16.13
CA ASP A 19 4.72 2.42 -15.39
C ASP A 19 3.41 1.90 -14.74
N ALA A 20 2.72 1.02 -15.45
CA ALA A 20 1.38 0.54 -15.13
C ALA A 20 1.39 -0.84 -14.46
N ASP A 21 2.41 -1.14 -13.63
CA ASP A 21 2.59 -2.53 -13.17
C ASP A 21 2.83 -2.71 -11.66
N HIS A 22 2.48 -1.70 -10.87
CA HIS A 22 2.38 -1.88 -9.42
C HIS A 22 0.93 -1.73 -9.00
N ASP A 23 0.29 -2.85 -8.65
CA ASP A 23 -1.04 -2.82 -8.02
C ASP A 23 -0.94 -1.93 -6.76
N PRO A 24 -1.65 -0.78 -6.72
CA PRO A 24 -1.56 0.17 -5.63
C PRO A 24 -1.95 -0.46 -4.28
N ILE A 25 -2.86 -1.44 -4.29
CA ILE A 25 -3.28 -2.14 -3.08
C ILE A 25 -2.18 -3.09 -2.59
N ALA A 26 -1.50 -3.80 -3.51
CA ALA A 26 -0.37 -4.64 -3.15
C ALA A 26 0.79 -3.81 -2.56
N VAL A 27 1.14 -2.69 -3.18
CA VAL A 27 2.18 -1.78 -2.65
C VAL A 27 1.80 -1.25 -1.27
N LEU A 28 0.52 -0.91 -1.06
CA LEU A 28 0.03 -0.50 0.25
C LEU A 28 0.14 -1.63 1.28
N ALA A 29 -0.21 -2.86 0.93
CA ALA A 29 -0.08 -4.03 1.81
C ALA A 29 1.38 -4.26 2.20
N ASP A 30 2.30 -4.28 1.22
CA ASP A 30 3.73 -4.46 1.46
C ASP A 30 4.31 -3.36 2.35
N ALA A 31 3.90 -2.10 2.13
CA ALA A 31 4.34 -0.97 2.94
C ALA A 31 3.86 -1.09 4.40
N VAL A 32 2.62 -1.55 4.62
CA VAL A 32 2.07 -1.77 5.96
C VAL A 32 2.79 -2.92 6.67
N ASP A 33 3.01 -4.04 5.98
CA ASP A 33 3.70 -5.20 6.57
C ASP A 33 5.16 -4.87 6.91
N ALA A 34 5.86 -4.12 6.05
CA ALA A 34 7.20 -3.60 6.34
C ALA A 34 7.20 -2.66 7.56
N ALA A 35 6.20 -1.78 7.69
CA ALA A 35 6.09 -0.90 8.86
C ALA A 35 5.82 -1.67 10.16
N ILE A 36 5.03 -2.75 10.11
CA ILE A 36 4.81 -3.64 11.27
C ILE A 36 6.11 -4.35 11.67
N ALA A 37 6.90 -4.80 10.70
CA ALA A 37 8.19 -5.44 10.93
C ALA A 37 9.20 -4.46 11.54
N ASP A 38 9.32 -3.24 11.00
CA ASP A 38 10.21 -2.18 11.51
C ASP A 38 9.94 -1.87 13.00
N LEU A 39 8.67 -1.88 13.42
CA LEU A 39 8.29 -1.66 14.81
C LEU A 39 8.26 -2.93 15.67
N GLY A 40 8.44 -4.12 15.08
CA GLY A 40 8.38 -5.41 15.77
C GLY A 40 9.44 -5.57 16.86
N ASP A 41 10.65 -5.08 16.57
CA ASP A 41 11.81 -5.15 17.48
C ASP A 41 12.00 -3.87 18.32
N THR A 42 11.15 -2.86 18.11
CA THR A 42 11.29 -1.55 18.77
C THR A 42 10.66 -1.60 20.17
N PRO A 43 11.40 -1.19 21.23
CA PRO A 43 10.83 -1.10 22.57
C PRO A 43 9.69 -0.07 22.61
N ALA A 44 8.63 -0.38 23.35
CA ALA A 44 7.41 0.44 23.41
C ALA A 44 7.65 1.88 23.92
N SER A 45 8.75 2.12 24.63
CA SER A 45 9.16 3.41 25.15
C SER A 45 10.66 3.42 25.43
N GLY A 46 11.29 4.61 25.44
CA GLY A 46 12.70 4.80 25.79
C GLY A 46 13.52 5.46 24.68
N THR A 47 14.82 5.62 24.93
CA THR A 47 15.78 6.15 23.96
C THR A 47 15.82 5.26 22.71
N GLY A 48 15.42 5.81 21.56
CA GLY A 48 15.41 5.13 20.26
C GLY A 48 14.02 4.85 19.69
N ALA A 49 12.96 4.88 20.51
CA ALA A 49 11.59 4.64 20.06
C ALA A 49 11.12 5.67 19.01
N GLY A 50 11.38 6.96 19.26
CA GLY A 50 11.07 8.02 18.29
C GLY A 50 11.85 7.89 16.98
N ALA A 51 13.14 7.59 17.04
CA ALA A 51 13.96 7.41 15.84
C ALA A 51 13.53 6.21 14.98
N ALA A 52 13.08 5.12 15.62
CA ALA A 52 12.52 3.97 14.92
C ALA A 52 11.20 4.31 14.22
N VAL A 53 10.32 5.08 14.89
CA VAL A 53 9.08 5.58 14.30
C VAL A 53 9.36 6.49 13.11
N ASP A 54 10.29 7.44 13.24
CA ASP A 54 10.66 8.35 12.15
C ASP A 54 11.22 7.58 10.93
N ALA A 55 12.09 6.59 11.19
CA ALA A 55 12.64 5.75 10.13
C ALA A 55 11.55 4.93 9.42
N MET A 56 10.62 4.34 10.17
CA MET A 56 9.46 3.63 9.64
C MET A 56 8.60 4.55 8.77
N LEU A 57 8.28 5.76 9.25
CA LEU A 57 7.47 6.74 8.51
C LEU A 57 8.14 7.17 7.20
N MET A 58 9.47 7.39 7.23
CA MET A 58 10.24 7.74 6.04
C MET A 58 10.19 6.61 4.99
N ARG A 59 10.40 5.35 5.41
CA ARG A 59 10.34 4.18 4.51
C ARG A 59 8.93 3.97 3.96
N PHE A 60 7.92 4.07 4.82
CA PHE A 60 6.52 3.97 4.41
C PHE A 60 6.17 5.02 3.36
N THR A 61 6.54 6.28 3.59
CA THR A 61 6.30 7.38 2.65
C THR A 61 7.00 7.15 1.32
N ALA A 62 8.24 6.67 1.34
CA ALA A 62 9.00 6.33 0.13
C ALA A 62 8.33 5.21 -0.67
N ALA A 63 7.88 4.14 0.00
CA ALA A 63 7.17 3.02 -0.61
C ALA A 63 5.83 3.43 -1.23
N MET A 64 5.09 4.33 -0.57
CA MET A 64 3.79 4.81 -1.04
C MET A 64 3.87 5.88 -2.14
N SER A 65 5.00 6.59 -2.25
CA SER A 65 5.21 7.67 -3.22
C SER A 65 4.74 7.34 -4.65
N PRO A 66 5.11 6.19 -5.26
CA PRO A 66 4.68 5.86 -6.63
C PRO A 66 3.17 5.65 -6.79
N VAL A 67 2.48 5.14 -5.76
CA VAL A 67 1.07 4.73 -5.84
C VAL A 67 0.09 5.69 -5.15
N ARG A 68 0.60 6.73 -4.49
CA ARG A 68 -0.19 7.65 -3.65
C ARG A 68 -1.34 8.32 -4.41
N ALA A 69 -1.10 8.80 -5.62
CA ALA A 69 -2.16 9.42 -6.43
C ALA A 69 -3.25 8.40 -6.77
N ARG A 70 -2.87 7.17 -7.13
CA ARG A 70 -3.80 6.11 -7.49
C ARG A 70 -4.63 5.64 -6.30
N ILE A 71 -4.04 5.53 -5.12
CA ILE A 71 -4.76 5.23 -3.87
C ILE A 71 -5.80 6.32 -3.55
N ALA A 72 -5.44 7.59 -3.74
CA ALA A 72 -6.39 8.69 -3.53
C ALA A 72 -7.58 8.61 -4.50
N GLU A 73 -7.34 8.29 -5.78
CA GLU A 73 -8.40 8.07 -6.77
C GLU A 73 -9.31 6.91 -6.38
N LEU A 74 -8.75 5.76 -6.00
CA LEU A 74 -9.52 4.58 -5.57
C LEU A 74 -10.39 4.88 -4.35
N THR A 75 -9.84 5.62 -3.39
CA THR A 75 -10.57 6.04 -2.18
C THR A 75 -11.71 7.00 -2.52
N ALA A 76 -11.52 7.89 -3.48
CA ALA A 76 -12.54 8.84 -3.92
C ALA A 76 -13.64 8.17 -4.77
N ALA A 77 -13.31 7.10 -5.50
CA ALA A 77 -14.24 6.35 -6.33
C ALA A 77 -15.28 5.57 -5.51
N GLU A 78 -14.90 5.08 -4.31
CA GLU A 78 -15.79 4.38 -3.40
C GLU A 78 -15.81 5.04 -2.00
N PRO A 79 -16.53 6.17 -1.85
CA PRO A 79 -16.65 6.83 -0.56
C PRO A 79 -17.40 5.94 0.44
N GLY A 80 -16.73 5.59 1.54
CA GLY A 80 -17.23 4.64 2.54
C GLY A 80 -16.78 3.18 2.28
N GLY A 81 -16.02 2.94 1.22
CA GLY A 81 -15.47 1.64 0.89
C GLY A 81 -14.45 1.11 1.89
N GLN A 82 -14.12 -0.17 1.77
CA GLN A 82 -13.17 -0.87 2.65
C GLN A 82 -11.79 -0.18 2.66
N LEU A 83 -11.37 0.41 1.54
CA LEU A 83 -10.12 1.19 1.45
C LEU A 83 -10.14 2.43 2.35
N VAL A 84 -11.30 3.10 2.52
CA VAL A 84 -11.44 4.24 3.45
C VAL A 84 -11.16 3.80 4.89
N VAL A 85 -11.63 2.61 5.27
CA VAL A 85 -11.38 2.03 6.60
C VAL A 85 -9.88 1.79 6.82
N VAL A 86 -9.17 1.26 5.82
CA VAL A 86 -7.71 1.09 5.85
C VAL A 86 -7.02 2.45 6.06
N ILE A 87 -7.37 3.47 5.28
CA ILE A 87 -6.80 4.82 5.41
C ILE A 87 -7.08 5.41 6.81
N GLY A 88 -8.24 5.12 7.40
CA GLY A 88 -8.58 5.52 8.76
C GLY A 88 -7.64 4.90 9.81
N TYR A 89 -7.35 3.60 9.72
CA TYR A 89 -6.39 2.95 10.60
C TYR A 89 -4.96 3.48 10.42
N LEU A 90 -4.54 3.75 9.18
CA LEU A 90 -3.22 4.32 8.91
C LEU A 90 -3.10 5.74 9.45
N SER A 91 -4.15 6.55 9.32
CA SER A 91 -4.21 7.89 9.89
C SER A 91 -4.06 7.83 11.42
N ASN A 92 -4.76 6.91 12.09
CA ASN A 92 -4.60 6.67 13.52
C ASN A 92 -3.17 6.19 13.88
N ALA A 93 -2.58 5.30 13.08
CA ALA A 93 -1.20 4.87 13.28
C ALA A 93 -0.23 6.06 13.24
N PHE A 94 -0.39 6.98 12.29
CA PHE A 94 0.46 8.16 12.16
C PHE A 94 0.24 9.19 13.28
N THR A 95 -0.99 9.35 13.77
CA THR A 95 -1.25 10.13 14.98
C THR A 95 -0.51 9.55 16.19
N GLN A 96 -0.65 8.24 16.42
CA GLN A 96 0.04 7.57 17.54
C GLN A 96 1.57 7.60 17.39
N ALA A 97 2.07 7.52 16.16
CA ALA A 97 3.48 7.67 15.84
C ALA A 97 3.99 9.07 16.23
N SER A 98 3.24 10.12 15.89
CA SER A 98 3.59 11.51 16.24
C SER A 98 3.57 11.78 17.75
N GLU A 99 2.78 11.01 18.51
CA GLU A 99 2.75 11.03 19.98
C GLU A 99 3.87 10.16 20.61
N GLY A 100 4.67 9.45 19.79
CA GLY A 100 5.72 8.54 20.24
C GLY A 100 5.22 7.21 20.80
N ASN A 101 3.93 6.89 20.59
CA ASN A 101 3.32 5.67 21.12
C ASN A 101 3.52 4.48 20.15
N VAL A 102 4.69 3.83 20.24
CA VAL A 102 5.06 2.69 19.39
C VAL A 102 4.04 1.55 19.47
N ARG A 103 3.54 1.24 20.67
CA ARG A 103 2.59 0.14 20.88
C ARG A 103 1.27 0.40 20.17
N ALA A 104 0.73 1.60 20.31
CA ALA A 104 -0.53 1.96 19.65
C ALA A 104 -0.36 2.13 18.14
N THR A 105 0.78 2.67 17.70
CA THR A 105 1.15 2.73 16.27
C THR A 105 1.12 1.34 15.64
N ARG A 106 1.80 0.38 16.27
CA ARG A 106 1.84 -1.01 15.78
C ARG A 106 0.46 -1.66 15.77
N ALA A 107 -0.35 -1.45 16.81
CA ALA A 107 -1.71 -1.98 16.87
C ALA A 107 -2.60 -1.45 15.74
N ALA A 108 -2.49 -0.16 15.41
CA ALA A 108 -3.22 0.46 14.32
C ALA A 108 -2.74 -0.03 12.94
N LEU A 109 -1.43 -0.24 12.74
CA LEU A 109 -0.89 -0.85 11.51
C LEU A 109 -1.39 -2.28 11.31
N ILE A 110 -1.43 -3.09 12.39
CA ILE A 110 -1.99 -4.46 12.32
C ILE A 110 -3.48 -4.42 11.94
N ALA A 111 -4.25 -3.47 12.50
CA ALA A 111 -5.66 -3.29 12.11
C ALA A 111 -5.81 -2.90 10.62
N ALA A 112 -4.91 -2.05 10.10
CA ALA A 112 -4.87 -1.71 8.68
C ALA A 112 -4.55 -2.94 7.80
N SER A 113 -3.55 -3.75 8.18
CA SER A 113 -3.20 -5.00 7.47
C SER A 113 -4.37 -5.98 7.44
N VAL A 114 -5.08 -6.18 8.55
CA VAL A 114 -6.30 -7.02 8.61
C VAL A 114 -7.42 -6.48 7.71
N ALA A 115 -7.61 -5.15 7.66
CA ALA A 115 -8.60 -4.53 6.79
C ALA A 115 -8.24 -4.67 5.30
N LEU A 116 -6.95 -4.61 4.95
CA LEU A 116 -6.43 -4.87 3.61
C LEU A 116 -6.64 -6.31 3.16
N LEU A 117 -6.42 -7.29 4.04
CA LEU A 117 -6.68 -8.70 3.74
C LEU A 117 -8.15 -8.98 3.39
N ARG A 118 -9.08 -8.25 4.00
CA ARG A 118 -10.51 -8.33 3.65
C ARG A 118 -10.78 -7.75 2.27
N LEU A 119 -10.16 -6.61 1.94
CA LEU A 119 -10.25 -5.98 0.62
C LEU A 119 -9.79 -6.94 -0.50
N THR A 120 -8.68 -7.65 -0.30
CA THR A 120 -8.15 -8.60 -1.29
C THR A 120 -8.90 -9.93 -1.31
N GLY A 121 -9.46 -10.37 -0.18
CA GLY A 121 -10.31 -11.56 -0.08
C GLY A 121 -11.70 -11.41 -0.70
N ASP A 122 -12.32 -10.23 -0.57
CA ASP A 122 -13.62 -9.93 -1.19
C ASP A 122 -13.50 -9.81 -2.73
N GLY A 123 -12.34 -9.38 -3.24
CA GLY A 123 -12.02 -9.37 -4.67
C GLY A 123 -11.94 -10.77 -5.32
N HIS A 124 -11.78 -11.83 -4.53
CA HIS A 124 -11.80 -13.23 -5.02
C HIS A 124 -13.21 -13.85 -5.04
N SER A 125 -14.20 -13.21 -4.39
CA SER A 125 -15.56 -13.76 -4.28
C SER A 125 -16.50 -13.34 -5.43
N ALA A 126 -16.02 -12.54 -6.39
CA ALA A 126 -16.79 -12.18 -7.59
C ALA A 126 -16.66 -13.21 -8.75
N GLY A 127 -15.91 -14.29 -8.55
CA GLY A 127 -15.59 -15.28 -9.58
C GLY A 127 -15.77 -16.73 -9.13
N GLY A 128 -16.98 -17.10 -8.73
CA GLY A 128 -17.41 -18.50 -8.65
C GLY A 128 -17.01 -19.25 -7.39
N LEU A 129 -18.01 -19.56 -6.56
CA LEU A 129 -18.25 -20.92 -6.11
C LEU A 129 -19.69 -20.99 -5.58
N ASP A 130 -20.49 -21.81 -6.28
CA ASP A 130 -21.73 -22.39 -5.81
C ASP A 130 -21.47 -23.01 -4.43
N VAL A 131 -21.91 -22.35 -3.36
CA VAL A 131 -21.78 -22.88 -2.00
C VAL A 131 -23.07 -23.62 -1.68
N PRO A 132 -23.04 -24.95 -1.48
CA PRO A 132 -24.24 -25.70 -1.16
C PRO A 132 -24.73 -25.30 0.23
N TYR A 133 -25.99 -24.91 0.26
CA TYR A 133 -26.74 -24.50 1.44
C TYR A 133 -26.91 -25.69 2.41
N TRP A 134 -26.02 -25.83 3.40
CA TRP A 134 -26.28 -26.72 4.54
C TRP A 134 -26.65 -25.89 5.76
N ARG A 135 -27.95 -25.90 6.03
CA ARG A 135 -28.61 -25.43 7.24
C ARG A 135 -28.12 -26.22 8.46
N PHE A 136 -27.95 -25.52 9.57
CA PHE A 136 -28.28 -26.01 10.91
C PHE A 136 -29.32 -25.06 11.52
#